data_AF-A0A543FJT4-F1
#
_entry.id   AF-A0A543FJT4-F1
#
_cell.length_a   1.000
_cell.length_b   1.000
_cell.length_c   1.000
_cell.angle_alpha   90.00
_cell.angle_beta   90.00
_cell.angle_gamma   90.00
#
_symmetry.space_group_name_H-M   'P 1'
#
loop_
_entity.id
_entity.type
_entity.pdbx_description
1 polymer ?
#
loop_
_entity_poly.entity_id
_entity_poly.type
_entity_poly.pdbx_seq_one_letter_code
_entity_poly.pdbx_strand_id
1 'polypeptide(L)'
;MSDNPAGVQSSGPEDSSAFDSLISEPAATAFGSGFTTTFRGYDKEEVDAAIAGLDARVRAASDEVAQLKQHQRRAGAAVAQSRAKAERLEAELQAAAERRQAEIDAVIAERQAEIDATLAERQAEIERLQAALDESDARHRSELQQAAVDAAAARAEEGDETERLKAELEVAQAKLDDAEQRVQALTDELVGATTESPNRQKFEEVLRVAEDQASLLIRNASVQGDRLLEAAREENANRRTAALAEAEAIVSQAQHDAQQVRLKIDTELTAHEARIERETAHAAEKVSQAEREAAAIRSEAEKGAAMLRSTVARETARDRSEAEEAVRELRLRALEFEASLTRRQDDAHQEFLVLHNQAVAHAERITQDANEQVTASLDHAQRVSAKAEDFERLMRAQSQQIEADAQLRAREHLEQAHVKAERIIDLVTTHSQSVLRDAEDRTRQLRWQQHQLMSFMAEVKELIRPEGVLAAVASDDAAEPADEETVVDEAPVDGPVVAGEAAESSEAFESGEAAESGEAFESDETQVDESDADETQVEAEGETDQAEAVAGDEEPGAAARD
;
A
#
# COMPACT_ATOMS: atom_id res chain seq x y z
N MET A 1 9.00 18.59 -25.27
CA MET A 1 9.90 18.03 -24.23
C MET A 1 9.08 17.00 -23.49
N SER A 2 9.58 15.79 -23.32
CA SER A 2 8.77 14.62 -22.95
C SER A 2 8.43 14.58 -21.47
N ASP A 3 7.28 13.98 -21.16
CA ASP A 3 6.91 13.52 -19.83
C ASP A 3 7.88 12.45 -19.28
N ASN A 4 8.00 12.40 -17.95
CA ASN A 4 7.81 11.15 -17.20
C ASN A 4 7.56 11.46 -15.70
N PRO A 5 6.39 11.15 -15.11
CA PRO A 5 6.15 11.31 -13.67
C PRO A 5 6.77 10.16 -12.86
N ALA A 6 7.74 10.46 -12.01
CA ALA A 6 8.46 9.45 -11.24
C ALA A 6 7.68 8.96 -10.00
N GLY A 7 7.15 7.73 -10.09
CA GLY A 7 7.09 6.75 -9.00
C GLY A 7 6.35 7.14 -7.71
N VAL A 8 5.03 7.00 -7.69
CA VAL A 8 4.29 6.79 -6.43
C VAL A 8 4.56 5.36 -5.95
N GLN A 9 5.58 5.16 -5.12
CA GLN A 9 5.74 3.92 -4.36
C GLN A 9 4.86 3.97 -3.11
N SER A 10 3.78 3.18 -3.11
CA SER A 10 2.87 3.04 -1.99
C SER A 10 3.49 2.14 -0.91
N SER A 11 4.38 2.70 -0.09
CA SER A 11 4.77 2.10 1.19
C SER A 11 3.55 2.11 2.13
N GLY A 12 2.73 1.06 2.06
CA GLY A 12 1.71 0.81 3.07
C GLY A 12 2.36 0.64 4.45
N PRO A 13 1.63 0.86 5.54
CA PRO A 13 2.14 0.51 6.86
C PRO A 13 2.35 -1.01 6.88
N GLU A 14 3.59 -1.45 7.09
CA GLU A 14 3.81 -2.84 7.49
C GLU A 14 3.26 -2.99 8.90
N ASP A 15 2.12 -3.67 9.01
CA ASP A 15 1.54 -4.07 10.29
C ASP A 15 2.62 -4.86 11.04
N SER A 16 3.19 -4.26 12.10
CA SER A 16 4.19 -4.88 12.96
C SER A 16 3.65 -6.21 13.46
N SER A 17 4.14 -7.31 12.87
CA SER A 17 3.39 -8.56 12.90
C SER A 17 3.24 -9.07 14.32
N ALA A 18 2.13 -9.75 14.62
CA ALA A 18 1.87 -10.31 15.95
C ALA A 18 2.96 -11.28 16.45
N PHE A 19 3.85 -11.73 15.56
CA PHE A 19 5.03 -12.54 15.86
C PHE A 19 6.11 -11.76 16.64
N ASP A 20 6.27 -10.45 16.37
CA ASP A 20 7.30 -9.61 17.00
C ASP A 20 6.92 -9.22 18.43
N SER A 21 5.63 -8.95 18.68
CA SER A 21 5.08 -8.83 20.04
C SER A 21 5.27 -10.13 20.84
N LEU A 22 5.13 -11.30 20.21
CA LEU A 22 5.30 -12.60 20.87
C LEU A 22 6.77 -12.91 21.25
N ILE A 23 7.73 -12.23 20.61
CA ILE A 23 9.17 -12.32 20.90
C ILE A 23 9.60 -11.25 21.91
N SER A 24 9.00 -10.05 21.83
CA SER A 24 9.33 -8.91 22.70
C SER A 24 8.63 -8.93 24.07
N GLU A 25 7.53 -9.67 24.25
CA GLU A 25 6.93 -9.82 25.57
C GLU A 25 7.84 -10.67 26.49
N PRO A 26 8.30 -10.13 27.64
CA PRO A 26 9.18 -10.86 28.54
C PRO A 26 8.39 -11.94 29.28
N ALA A 27 8.35 -13.15 28.69
CA ALA A 27 7.69 -14.32 29.26
C ALA A 27 8.09 -14.50 30.74
N ALA A 28 7.16 -14.18 31.64
CA ALA A 28 7.41 -14.21 33.08
C ALA A 28 7.81 -15.63 33.49
N THR A 29 9.02 -15.78 34.02
CA THR A 29 9.71 -17.06 34.23
C THR A 29 9.16 -17.84 35.44
N ALA A 30 7.90 -18.24 35.34
CA ALA A 30 7.25 -19.21 36.23
C ALA A 30 7.66 -20.67 35.94
N PHE A 31 8.59 -20.89 35.01
CA PHE A 31 9.12 -22.20 34.63
C PHE A 31 10.60 -22.29 35.05
N GLY A 32 10.80 -22.42 36.36
CA GLY A 32 12.11 -22.75 36.92
C GLY A 32 12.42 -24.24 36.70
N SER A 33 13.55 -24.51 36.06
CA SER A 33 14.40 -25.71 36.22
C SER A 33 13.78 -27.03 36.74
N GLY A 34 12.86 -27.63 35.97
CA GLY A 34 12.59 -29.08 36.00
C GLY A 34 11.85 -29.64 37.22
N PHE A 35 10.76 -30.38 36.96
CA PHE A 35 9.94 -31.02 37.98
C PHE A 35 10.75 -31.87 38.96
N THR A 36 10.52 -31.64 40.26
CA THR A 36 11.16 -32.36 41.34
C THR A 36 10.78 -33.86 41.31
N THR A 37 11.76 -34.75 41.51
CA THR A 37 11.54 -36.20 41.49
C THR A 37 11.50 -36.78 42.90
N THR A 38 10.35 -37.34 43.26
CA THR A 38 10.17 -38.16 44.46
C THR A 38 10.55 -39.62 44.19
N PHE A 39 10.57 -40.45 45.23
CA PHE A 39 11.15 -41.81 45.22
C PHE A 39 10.56 -42.80 44.19
N ARG A 40 9.48 -42.46 43.48
CA ARG A 40 8.93 -43.24 42.34
C ARG A 40 8.39 -42.40 41.16
N GLY A 41 8.74 -41.11 41.04
CA GLY A 41 8.32 -40.27 39.92
C GLY A 41 8.32 -38.77 40.22
N TYR A 42 8.01 -37.95 39.21
CA TYR A 42 7.85 -36.50 39.35
C TYR A 42 6.77 -36.12 40.38
N ASP A 43 6.95 -34.98 41.05
CA ASP A 43 5.92 -34.42 41.93
C ASP A 43 4.67 -34.06 41.10
N LYS A 44 3.56 -34.70 41.46
CA LYS A 44 2.30 -34.57 40.75
C LYS A 44 1.67 -33.18 40.97
N GLU A 45 1.85 -32.56 42.13
CA GLU A 45 1.26 -31.25 42.41
C GLU A 45 2.01 -30.15 41.64
N GLU A 46 3.33 -30.28 41.49
CA GLU A 46 4.15 -29.39 40.66
C GLU A 46 3.81 -29.53 39.16
N VAL A 47 3.67 -30.77 38.67
CA VAL A 47 3.27 -31.06 37.28
C VAL A 47 1.85 -30.57 36.99
N ASP A 48 0.87 -30.88 37.84
CA ASP A 48 -0.52 -30.44 37.67
C ASP A 48 -0.63 -28.90 37.70
N ALA A 49 0.14 -28.23 38.56
CA ALA A 49 0.18 -26.77 38.63
C ALA A 49 0.81 -26.13 37.38
N ALA A 50 1.92 -26.68 36.87
CA ALA A 50 2.56 -26.21 35.65
C ALA A 50 1.69 -26.46 34.40
N ILE A 51 1.00 -27.61 34.33
CA ILE A 51 -0.01 -27.90 33.32
C ILE A 51 -1.13 -26.86 33.43
N ALA A 52 -1.73 -26.64 34.60
CA ALA A 52 -2.79 -25.65 34.79
C ALA A 52 -2.35 -24.22 34.41
N GLY A 53 -1.09 -23.85 34.68
CA GLY A 53 -0.51 -22.56 34.27
C GLY A 53 -0.21 -22.44 32.76
N LEU A 54 0.11 -23.55 32.09
CA LEU A 54 0.17 -23.59 30.62
C LEU A 54 -1.25 -23.49 30.03
N ASP A 55 -2.19 -24.27 30.56
CA ASP A 55 -3.60 -24.34 30.16
C ASP A 55 -4.31 -22.98 30.35
N ALA A 56 -3.97 -22.23 31.40
CA ALA A 56 -4.42 -20.85 31.61
C ALA A 56 -3.84 -19.86 30.57
N ARG A 57 -2.56 -19.98 30.21
CA ARG A 57 -1.93 -19.13 29.17
C ARG A 57 -2.45 -19.47 27.77
N VAL A 58 -2.68 -20.74 27.46
CA VAL A 58 -3.31 -21.18 26.20
C VAL A 58 -4.73 -20.63 26.08
N ARG A 59 -5.51 -20.62 27.18
CA ARG A 59 -6.82 -19.95 27.21
C ARG A 59 -6.69 -18.45 26.98
N ALA A 60 -5.84 -17.75 27.74
CA ALA A 60 -5.64 -16.31 27.59
C ALA A 60 -5.21 -15.90 26.17
N ALA A 61 -4.24 -16.61 25.57
CA ALA A 61 -3.83 -16.38 24.18
C ALA A 61 -4.95 -16.70 23.17
N SER A 62 -5.79 -17.70 23.45
CA SER A 62 -6.96 -18.00 22.60
C SER A 62 -8.04 -16.91 22.69
N ASP A 63 -8.25 -16.33 23.87
CA ASP A 63 -9.16 -15.20 24.10
C ASP A 63 -8.62 -13.91 23.48
N GLU A 64 -7.31 -13.67 23.52
CA GLU A 64 -6.66 -12.56 22.83
C GLU A 64 -6.76 -12.71 21.31
N VAL A 65 -6.46 -13.89 20.75
CA VAL A 65 -6.66 -14.18 19.32
C VAL A 65 -8.13 -14.03 18.92
N ALA A 66 -9.08 -14.36 19.81
CA ALA A 66 -10.50 -14.10 19.57
C ALA A 66 -10.85 -12.60 19.58
N GLN A 67 -10.26 -11.82 20.49
CA GLN A 67 -10.39 -10.36 20.56
C GLN A 67 -9.77 -9.67 19.35
N LEU A 68 -8.55 -10.04 18.93
CA LEU A 68 -7.89 -9.54 17.72
C LEU A 68 -8.71 -9.86 16.47
N LYS A 69 -9.21 -11.10 16.32
CA LYS A 69 -10.14 -11.47 15.24
C LYS A 69 -11.48 -10.74 15.33
N GLN A 70 -11.91 -10.27 16.50
CA GLN A 70 -13.09 -9.40 16.63
C GLN A 70 -12.77 -7.96 16.25
N HIS A 71 -11.59 -7.44 16.63
CA HIS A 71 -11.12 -6.10 16.27
C HIS A 71 -10.91 -5.97 14.75
N GLN A 72 -10.23 -6.92 14.12
CA GLN A 72 -10.05 -7.00 12.67
C GLN A 72 -11.39 -7.00 11.92
N ARG A 73 -12.39 -7.76 12.41
CA ARG A 73 -13.75 -7.76 11.83
C ARG A 73 -14.50 -6.44 12.04
N ARG A 74 -14.32 -5.75 13.18
CA ARG A 74 -14.85 -4.39 13.38
C ARG A 74 -14.19 -3.37 12.45
N ALA A 75 -12.86 -3.42 12.32
CA ALA A 75 -12.10 -2.54 11.43
C ALA A 75 -12.50 -2.74 9.96
N GLY A 76 -12.55 -4.00 9.48
CA GLY A 76 -13.03 -4.32 8.14
C GLY A 76 -14.46 -3.87 7.88
N ALA A 77 -15.37 -4.01 8.86
CA ALA A 77 -16.74 -3.48 8.75
C ALA A 77 -16.77 -1.94 8.70
N ALA A 78 -15.92 -1.25 9.47
CA ALA A 78 -15.82 0.21 9.44
C ALA A 78 -15.25 0.72 8.10
N VAL A 79 -14.25 0.03 7.52
CA VAL A 79 -13.70 0.34 6.20
C VAL A 79 -14.71 0.06 5.09
N ALA A 80 -15.47 -1.03 5.17
CA ALA A 80 -16.58 -1.30 4.25
C ALA A 80 -17.67 -0.21 4.35
N GLN A 81 -17.98 0.27 5.57
CA GLN A 81 -18.94 1.35 5.80
C GLN A 81 -18.44 2.71 5.30
N SER A 82 -17.16 3.04 5.47
CA SER A 82 -16.58 4.30 4.97
C SER A 82 -16.52 4.31 3.44
N ARG A 83 -16.12 3.19 2.82
CA ARG A 83 -16.16 2.99 1.36
C ARG A 83 -17.58 3.12 0.80
N ALA A 84 -18.55 2.40 1.37
CA ALA A 84 -19.96 2.50 0.96
C ALA A 84 -20.59 3.88 1.25
N LYS A 85 -19.95 4.74 2.05
CA LYS A 85 -20.31 6.15 2.21
C LYS A 85 -19.65 7.03 1.14
N ALA A 86 -18.38 6.78 0.79
CA ALA A 86 -17.69 7.47 -0.29
C ALA A 86 -18.41 7.25 -1.64
N GLU A 87 -18.68 5.99 -1.99
CA GLU A 87 -19.40 5.61 -3.21
C GLU A 87 -20.80 6.28 -3.32
N ARG A 88 -21.48 6.52 -2.18
CA ARG A 88 -22.74 7.29 -2.15
C ARG A 88 -22.55 8.78 -2.35
N LEU A 89 -21.54 9.37 -1.70
CA LEU A 89 -21.23 10.79 -1.85
C LEU A 89 -20.75 11.12 -3.27
N GLU A 90 -20.00 10.21 -3.89
CA GLU A 90 -19.59 10.31 -5.30
C GLU A 90 -20.81 10.26 -6.24
N ALA A 91 -21.75 9.32 -6.03
CA ALA A 91 -23.00 9.26 -6.78
C ALA A 91 -23.91 10.49 -6.54
N GLU A 92 -23.98 11.00 -5.31
CA GLU A 92 -24.71 12.25 -4.98
C GLU A 92 -24.08 13.48 -5.65
N LEU A 93 -22.75 13.55 -5.73
CA LEU A 93 -22.02 14.61 -6.43
C LEU A 93 -22.15 14.52 -7.94
N GLN A 94 -22.11 13.32 -8.53
CA GLN A 94 -22.39 13.10 -9.95
C GLN A 94 -23.80 13.53 -10.31
N ALA A 95 -24.82 13.06 -9.58
CA ALA A 95 -26.21 13.46 -9.80
C ALA A 95 -26.46 14.97 -9.55
N ALA A 96 -25.67 15.62 -8.69
CA ALA A 96 -25.71 17.08 -8.52
C ALA A 96 -25.05 17.83 -9.68
N ALA A 97 -23.95 17.30 -10.23
CA ALA A 97 -23.28 17.86 -11.41
C ALA A 97 -24.16 17.73 -12.67
N GLU A 98 -24.77 16.56 -12.90
CA GLU A 98 -25.72 16.31 -13.99
C GLU A 98 -26.92 17.28 -13.93
N ARG A 99 -27.52 17.48 -12.75
CA ARG A 99 -28.61 18.45 -12.57
C ARG A 99 -28.16 19.88 -12.88
N ARG A 100 -26.99 20.28 -12.37
CA ARG A 100 -26.45 21.62 -12.62
C ARG A 100 -26.12 21.84 -14.10
N GLN A 101 -25.65 20.81 -14.80
CA GLN A 101 -25.43 20.88 -16.24
C GLN A 101 -26.76 21.03 -16.99
N ALA A 102 -27.78 20.22 -16.66
CA ALA A 102 -29.11 20.34 -17.24
C ALA A 102 -29.79 21.70 -16.95
N GLU A 103 -29.55 22.30 -15.77
CA GLU A 103 -29.97 23.67 -15.45
C GLU A 103 -29.26 24.71 -16.33
N ILE A 104 -27.95 24.56 -16.57
CA ILE A 104 -27.18 25.44 -17.46
C ILE A 104 -27.67 25.30 -18.91
N ASP A 105 -27.84 24.07 -19.39
CA ASP A 105 -28.29 23.79 -20.77
C ASP A 105 -29.73 24.30 -21.01
N ALA A 106 -30.61 24.19 -20.00
CA ALA A 106 -31.96 24.75 -20.06
C ALA A 106 -31.95 26.29 -20.12
N VAL A 107 -31.09 26.97 -19.35
CA VAL A 107 -30.94 28.43 -19.40
C VAL A 107 -30.31 28.88 -20.73
N ILE A 108 -29.39 28.10 -21.30
CA ILE A 108 -28.83 28.38 -22.64
C ILE A 108 -29.94 28.26 -23.69
N ALA A 109 -30.75 27.21 -23.65
CA ALA A 109 -31.87 27.02 -24.57
C ALA A 109 -32.95 28.12 -24.43
N GLU A 110 -33.27 28.55 -23.21
CA GLU A 110 -34.17 29.68 -22.95
C GLU A 110 -33.63 30.98 -23.57
N ARG A 111 -32.35 31.30 -23.36
CA ARG A 111 -31.72 32.50 -23.95
C ARG A 111 -31.60 32.43 -25.47
N GLN A 112 -31.38 31.24 -26.04
CA GLN A 112 -31.40 31.05 -27.50
C GLN A 112 -32.81 31.31 -28.05
N ALA A 113 -33.85 30.75 -27.42
CA ALA A 113 -35.25 30.98 -27.83
C ALA A 113 -35.68 32.46 -27.70
N GLU A 114 -35.22 33.18 -26.66
CA GLU A 114 -35.40 34.63 -26.56
C GLU A 114 -34.70 35.37 -27.73
N ILE A 115 -33.44 35.05 -28.02
CA ILE A 115 -32.68 35.67 -29.12
C ILE A 115 -33.38 35.43 -30.45
N ASP A 116 -33.72 34.18 -30.77
CA ASP A 116 -34.42 33.81 -32.02
C ASP A 116 -35.78 34.50 -32.15
N ALA A 117 -36.53 34.65 -31.05
CA ALA A 117 -37.77 35.41 -31.03
C ALA A 117 -37.56 36.91 -31.32
N THR A 118 -36.53 37.53 -30.74
CA THR A 118 -36.20 38.94 -31.05
C THR A 118 -35.69 39.13 -32.48
N LEU A 119 -34.93 38.16 -33.03
CA LEU A 119 -34.49 38.19 -34.43
C LEU A 119 -35.67 38.05 -35.38
N ALA A 120 -36.62 37.15 -35.09
CA ALA A 120 -37.86 37.02 -35.86
C ALA A 120 -38.74 38.28 -35.80
N GLU A 121 -38.84 38.94 -34.64
CA GLU A 121 -39.56 40.22 -34.51
C GLU A 121 -38.89 41.33 -35.34
N ARG A 122 -37.56 41.44 -35.28
CA ARG A 122 -36.79 42.42 -36.08
C ARG A 122 -36.85 42.14 -37.58
N GLN A 123 -36.81 40.88 -37.99
CA GLN A 123 -36.98 40.50 -39.39
C GLN A 123 -38.38 40.89 -39.90
N ALA A 124 -39.43 40.63 -39.11
CA ALA A 124 -40.79 41.06 -39.44
C ALA A 124 -40.99 42.59 -39.37
N GLU A 125 -40.18 43.33 -38.60
CA GLU A 125 -40.13 44.79 -38.62
C GLU A 125 -39.46 45.31 -39.91
N ILE A 126 -38.33 44.73 -40.31
CA ILE A 126 -37.62 45.04 -41.55
C ILE A 126 -38.51 44.79 -42.77
N GLU A 127 -39.19 43.64 -42.85
CA GLU A 127 -40.09 43.29 -43.95
C GLU A 127 -41.29 44.27 -44.06
N ARG A 128 -41.84 44.73 -42.92
CA ARG A 128 -42.88 45.78 -42.91
C ARG A 128 -42.37 47.12 -43.40
N LEU A 129 -41.16 47.52 -43.00
CA LEU A 129 -40.54 48.78 -43.43
C LEU A 129 -40.18 48.74 -44.92
N GLN A 130 -39.71 47.61 -45.43
CA GLN A 130 -39.49 47.37 -46.87
C GLN A 130 -40.80 47.48 -47.65
N ALA A 131 -41.86 46.77 -47.22
CA ALA A 131 -43.16 46.85 -47.88
C ALA A 131 -43.77 48.27 -47.87
N ALA A 132 -43.56 49.04 -46.79
CA ALA A 132 -43.99 50.44 -46.71
C ALA A 132 -43.18 51.37 -47.64
N LEU A 133 -41.87 51.10 -47.81
CA LEU A 133 -41.02 51.81 -48.77
C LEU A 133 -41.43 51.49 -50.22
N ASP A 134 -41.62 50.22 -50.54
CA ASP A 134 -42.12 49.78 -51.86
C ASP A 134 -43.47 50.42 -52.21
N GLU A 135 -44.39 50.54 -51.23
CA GLU A 135 -45.66 51.22 -51.43
C GLU A 135 -45.47 52.73 -51.63
N SER A 136 -44.57 53.38 -50.89
CA SER A 136 -44.26 54.80 -51.08
C SER A 136 -43.66 55.08 -52.46
N ASP A 137 -42.71 54.24 -52.91
CA ASP A 137 -42.13 54.33 -54.24
C ASP A 137 -43.15 54.04 -55.34
N ALA A 138 -44.11 53.14 -55.10
CA ALA A 138 -45.21 52.88 -56.04
C ALA A 138 -46.18 54.08 -56.14
N ARG A 139 -46.49 54.73 -55.01
CA ARG A 139 -47.27 55.98 -54.97
C ARG A 139 -46.56 57.09 -55.74
N HIS A 140 -45.29 57.35 -55.45
CA HIS A 140 -44.51 58.37 -56.19
C HIS A 140 -44.36 58.05 -57.68
N ARG A 141 -44.20 56.78 -58.07
CA ARG A 141 -44.24 56.39 -59.50
C ARG A 141 -45.60 56.68 -60.15
N SER A 142 -46.70 56.46 -59.42
CA SER A 142 -48.06 56.79 -59.89
C SER A 142 -48.28 58.32 -60.00
N GLU A 143 -47.82 59.09 -59.01
CA GLU A 143 -47.89 60.56 -59.01
C GLU A 143 -47.10 61.17 -60.17
N LEU A 144 -45.87 60.68 -60.41
CA LEU A 144 -45.05 61.09 -61.55
C LEU A 144 -45.70 60.70 -62.89
N GLN A 145 -46.35 59.54 -62.98
CA GLN A 145 -47.07 59.11 -64.18
C GLN A 145 -48.32 59.98 -64.43
N GLN A 146 -49.06 60.37 -63.38
CA GLN A 146 -50.19 61.29 -63.50
C GLN A 146 -49.73 62.68 -63.95
N ALA A 147 -48.73 63.27 -63.28
CA ALA A 147 -48.16 64.55 -63.67
C ALA A 147 -47.61 64.55 -65.12
N ALA A 148 -47.08 63.42 -65.60
CA ALA A 148 -46.65 63.27 -66.98
C ALA A 148 -47.83 63.20 -67.99
N VAL A 149 -48.96 62.62 -67.60
CA VAL A 149 -50.20 62.61 -68.39
C VAL A 149 -50.84 64.00 -68.42
N ASP A 150 -50.94 64.68 -67.27
CA ASP A 150 -51.50 66.03 -67.18
C ASP A 150 -50.67 67.03 -67.98
N ALA A 151 -49.34 66.94 -67.89
CA ALA A 151 -48.42 67.74 -68.71
C ALA A 151 -48.42 67.34 -70.21
N ALA A 152 -48.96 66.18 -70.58
CA ALA A 152 -49.21 65.83 -71.98
C ALA A 152 -50.55 66.39 -72.48
N ALA A 153 -51.59 66.36 -71.64
CA ALA A 153 -52.89 66.95 -71.93
C ALA A 153 -52.80 68.47 -72.12
N ALA A 154 -52.15 69.19 -71.19
CA ALA A 154 -51.96 70.64 -71.31
C ALA A 154 -51.25 71.05 -72.62
N ARG A 155 -50.22 70.30 -73.04
CA ARG A 155 -49.53 70.54 -74.33
C ARG A 155 -50.39 70.24 -75.56
N ALA A 156 -51.38 69.36 -75.44
CA ALA A 156 -52.35 69.10 -76.50
C ALA A 156 -53.38 70.24 -76.59
N GLU A 157 -53.87 70.74 -75.45
CA GLU A 157 -54.75 71.92 -75.39
C GLU A 157 -54.06 73.18 -75.92
N GLU A 158 -52.80 73.44 -75.54
CA GLU A 158 -51.96 74.49 -76.15
C GLU A 158 -51.80 74.29 -77.68
N GLY A 159 -51.66 73.04 -78.12
CA GLY A 159 -51.61 72.67 -79.53
C GLY A 159 -52.87 73.10 -80.29
N ASP A 160 -54.03 72.60 -79.84
CA ASP A 160 -55.35 72.87 -80.40
C ASP A 160 -55.69 74.37 -80.40
N GLU A 161 -55.36 75.11 -79.32
CA GLU A 161 -55.52 76.56 -79.29
C GLU A 161 -54.64 77.25 -80.35
N THR A 162 -53.38 76.82 -80.53
CA THR A 162 -52.53 77.43 -81.58
C THR A 162 -53.00 77.09 -82.99
N GLU A 163 -53.57 75.92 -83.25
CA GLU A 163 -54.17 75.59 -84.55
C GLU A 163 -55.43 76.42 -84.82
N ARG A 164 -56.31 76.53 -83.82
CA ARG A 164 -57.49 77.40 -83.90
C ARG A 164 -57.13 78.86 -84.16
N LEU A 165 -56.14 79.41 -83.46
CA LEU A 165 -55.69 80.79 -83.66
C LEU A 165 -55.06 81.01 -85.06
N LYS A 166 -54.38 80.01 -85.63
CA LYS A 166 -53.91 80.06 -87.04
C LYS A 166 -55.10 80.10 -88.00
N ALA A 167 -56.09 79.24 -87.83
CA ALA A 167 -57.28 79.19 -88.69
C ALA A 167 -58.14 80.47 -88.60
N GLU A 168 -58.30 81.05 -87.40
CA GLU A 168 -58.97 82.34 -87.22
C GLU A 168 -58.20 83.49 -87.90
N LEU A 169 -56.87 83.43 -87.93
CA LEU A 169 -55.99 84.38 -88.63
C LEU A 169 -56.05 84.23 -90.16
N GLU A 170 -56.01 83.01 -90.70
CA GLU A 170 -56.19 82.76 -92.14
C GLU A 170 -57.56 83.24 -92.64
N VAL A 171 -58.62 83.00 -91.86
CA VAL A 171 -59.97 83.49 -92.16
C VAL A 171 -60.08 85.02 -92.04
N ALA A 172 -59.25 85.67 -91.21
CA ALA A 172 -59.15 87.13 -91.16
C ALA A 172 -58.41 87.69 -92.38
N GLN A 173 -57.33 87.04 -92.83
CA GLN A 173 -56.59 87.39 -94.05
C GLN A 173 -57.46 87.26 -95.31
N ALA A 174 -58.15 86.12 -95.50
CA ALA A 174 -59.01 85.93 -96.65
C ALA A 174 -60.17 86.95 -96.74
N LYS A 175 -60.62 87.50 -95.60
CA LYS A 175 -61.60 88.61 -95.55
C LYS A 175 -60.99 89.97 -95.89
N LEU A 176 -59.70 90.17 -95.60
CA LEU A 176 -58.96 91.35 -96.03
C LEU A 176 -58.80 91.33 -97.55
N ASP A 177 -58.34 90.21 -98.11
CA ASP A 177 -58.15 90.02 -99.56
C ASP A 177 -59.47 90.23 -100.35
N ASP A 178 -60.58 89.69 -99.86
CA ASP A 178 -61.93 89.85 -100.42
C ASP A 178 -62.43 91.31 -100.31
N ALA A 179 -62.10 92.03 -99.23
CA ALA A 179 -62.41 93.45 -99.09
C ALA A 179 -61.58 94.30 -100.07
N GLU A 180 -60.29 94.03 -100.21
CA GLU A 180 -59.41 94.71 -101.17
C GLU A 180 -59.87 94.48 -102.62
N GLN A 181 -60.21 93.22 -102.99
CA GLN A 181 -60.75 92.89 -104.31
C GLN A 181 -62.08 93.60 -104.61
N ARG A 182 -62.95 93.80 -103.61
CA ARG A 182 -64.20 94.55 -103.79
C ARG A 182 -63.96 96.05 -103.96
N VAL A 183 -63.00 96.63 -103.24
CA VAL A 183 -62.58 98.02 -103.44
C VAL A 183 -62.01 98.19 -104.87
N GLN A 184 -61.18 97.25 -105.33
CA GLN A 184 -60.66 97.23 -106.70
C GLN A 184 -61.80 97.18 -107.73
N ALA A 185 -62.74 96.24 -107.61
CA ALA A 185 -63.83 96.07 -108.57
C ALA A 185 -64.81 97.27 -108.61
N LEU A 186 -65.12 97.88 -107.45
CA LEU A 186 -65.93 99.10 -107.39
C LEU A 186 -65.22 100.31 -108.01
N THR A 187 -63.89 100.37 -107.91
CA THR A 187 -63.07 101.40 -108.58
C THR A 187 -63.17 101.24 -110.11
N ASP A 188 -63.06 100.01 -110.62
CA ASP A 188 -63.17 99.74 -112.07
C ASP A 188 -64.59 99.99 -112.61
N GLU A 189 -65.65 99.62 -111.87
CA GLU A 189 -67.04 99.88 -112.28
C GLU A 189 -67.35 101.39 -112.34
N LEU A 190 -66.85 102.17 -111.38
CA LEU A 190 -67.01 103.62 -111.34
C LEU A 190 -66.33 104.31 -112.54
N VAL A 191 -65.20 103.78 -113.02
CA VAL A 191 -64.50 104.24 -114.23
C VAL A 191 -65.24 103.83 -115.52
N GLY A 192 -65.93 102.68 -115.51
CA GLY A 192 -66.60 102.12 -116.70
C GLY A 192 -67.88 102.83 -117.15
N ALA A 193 -68.59 103.53 -116.25
CA ALA A 193 -69.88 104.15 -116.57
C ALA A 193 -69.74 105.53 -117.24
N THR A 194 -70.02 105.65 -118.55
CA THR A 194 -69.82 106.89 -119.34
C THR A 194 -71.08 107.42 -120.07
N THR A 195 -72.10 107.82 -119.32
CA THR A 195 -73.18 108.72 -119.82
C THR A 195 -73.56 109.78 -118.77
N GLU A 196 -73.68 111.04 -119.19
CA GLU A 196 -74.06 112.16 -118.33
C GLU A 196 -75.58 112.24 -118.14
N SER A 197 -76.01 112.44 -116.90
CA SER A 197 -77.40 112.64 -116.48
C SER A 197 -77.39 113.40 -115.15
N PRO A 198 -78.36 114.29 -114.84
CA PRO A 198 -78.38 114.99 -113.54
C PRO A 198 -78.55 114.06 -112.32
N ASN A 199 -78.90 112.77 -112.53
CA ASN A 199 -78.82 111.77 -111.48
C ASN A 199 -77.39 111.31 -111.20
N ARG A 200 -76.46 111.37 -112.17
CA ARG A 200 -75.03 111.05 -111.97
C ARG A 200 -74.44 111.91 -110.88
N GLN A 201 -74.58 113.24 -110.94
CA GLN A 201 -74.02 114.15 -109.93
C GLN A 201 -74.52 113.81 -108.52
N LYS A 202 -75.81 113.47 -108.37
CA LYS A 202 -76.38 113.04 -107.08
C LYS A 202 -75.94 111.65 -106.65
N PHE A 203 -75.70 110.74 -107.59
CA PHE A 203 -75.19 109.40 -107.31
C PHE A 203 -73.68 109.43 -107.02
N GLU A 204 -72.92 110.34 -107.62
CA GLU A 204 -71.53 110.66 -107.31
C GLU A 204 -71.43 111.38 -105.96
N GLU A 205 -72.35 112.30 -105.63
CA GLU A 205 -72.45 112.87 -104.28
C GLU A 205 -72.77 111.79 -103.23
N VAL A 206 -73.73 110.90 -103.49
CA VAL A 206 -74.08 109.79 -102.58
C VAL A 206 -72.96 108.75 -102.50
N LEU A 207 -72.32 108.38 -103.61
CA LEU A 207 -71.17 107.46 -103.62
C LEU A 207 -69.97 108.08 -102.92
N ARG A 208 -69.68 109.37 -103.13
CA ARG A 208 -68.61 110.07 -102.43
C ARG A 208 -68.89 110.18 -100.93
N VAL A 209 -70.14 110.46 -100.53
CA VAL A 209 -70.52 110.44 -99.11
C VAL A 209 -70.45 109.01 -98.54
N ALA A 210 -70.78 107.98 -99.32
CA ALA A 210 -70.66 106.58 -98.93
C ALA A 210 -69.19 106.11 -98.89
N GLU A 211 -68.32 106.64 -99.75
CA GLU A 211 -66.87 106.40 -99.80
C GLU A 211 -66.17 107.12 -98.66
N ASP A 212 -66.54 108.37 -98.36
CA ASP A 212 -66.09 109.11 -97.18
C ASP A 212 -66.54 108.40 -95.89
N GLN A 213 -67.78 107.90 -95.83
CA GLN A 213 -68.29 107.10 -94.71
C GLN A 213 -67.62 105.73 -94.62
N ALA A 214 -67.47 104.99 -95.71
CA ALA A 214 -66.80 103.69 -95.73
C ALA A 214 -65.32 103.83 -95.36
N SER A 215 -64.63 104.82 -95.90
CA SER A 215 -63.26 105.16 -95.51
C SER A 215 -63.18 105.60 -94.05
N LEU A 216 -64.17 106.33 -93.52
CA LEU A 216 -64.22 106.68 -92.10
C LEU A 216 -64.50 105.46 -91.21
N LEU A 217 -65.35 104.53 -91.64
CA LEU A 217 -65.61 103.26 -90.96
C LEU A 217 -64.38 102.35 -91.00
N ILE A 218 -63.69 102.22 -92.13
CA ILE A 218 -62.45 101.45 -92.28
C ILE A 218 -61.34 102.06 -91.42
N ARG A 219 -61.15 103.39 -91.44
CA ARG A 219 -60.18 104.08 -90.56
C ARG A 219 -60.54 103.95 -89.07
N ASN A 220 -61.82 103.86 -88.72
CA ASN A 220 -62.24 103.64 -87.33
C ASN A 220 -62.06 102.16 -86.93
N ALA A 221 -62.38 101.22 -87.81
CA ALA A 221 -62.19 99.79 -87.62
C ALA A 221 -60.70 99.41 -87.54
N SER A 222 -59.82 100.01 -88.35
CA SER A 222 -58.37 99.82 -88.24
C SER A 222 -57.85 100.37 -86.91
N VAL A 223 -58.21 101.60 -86.54
CA VAL A 223 -57.85 102.19 -85.23
C VAL A 223 -58.42 101.40 -84.05
N GLN A 224 -59.57 100.74 -84.19
CA GLN A 224 -60.10 99.82 -83.18
C GLN A 224 -59.33 98.49 -83.15
N GLY A 225 -59.01 97.91 -84.31
CA GLY A 225 -58.19 96.71 -84.44
C GLY A 225 -56.78 96.91 -83.88
N ASP A 226 -56.12 98.02 -84.22
CA ASP A 226 -54.83 98.42 -83.68
C ASP A 226 -54.89 98.53 -82.15
N ARG A 227 -55.91 99.20 -81.59
CA ARG A 227 -56.11 99.28 -80.12
C ARG A 227 -56.37 97.94 -79.46
N LEU A 228 -57.11 97.04 -80.10
CA LEU A 228 -57.36 95.69 -79.60
C LEU A 228 -56.09 94.83 -79.65
N LEU A 229 -55.26 94.98 -80.69
CA LEU A 229 -53.96 94.33 -80.79
C LEU A 229 -52.95 94.90 -79.80
N GLU A 230 -52.95 96.22 -79.56
CA GLU A 230 -52.14 96.88 -78.53
C GLU A 230 -52.53 96.36 -77.14
N ALA A 231 -53.83 96.37 -76.81
CA ALA A 231 -54.35 95.86 -75.54
C ALA A 231 -54.11 94.35 -75.35
N ALA A 232 -54.26 93.54 -76.40
CA ALA A 232 -53.97 92.11 -76.34
C ALA A 232 -52.46 91.82 -76.21
N ARG A 233 -51.58 92.65 -76.78
CA ARG A 233 -50.13 92.58 -76.56
C ARG A 233 -49.76 93.00 -75.14
N GLU A 234 -50.35 94.06 -74.62
CA GLU A 234 -50.17 94.53 -73.24
C GLU A 234 -50.66 93.47 -72.24
N GLU A 235 -51.84 92.87 -72.47
CA GLU A 235 -52.34 91.78 -71.63
C GLU A 235 -51.45 90.54 -71.71
N ASN A 236 -50.98 90.13 -72.89
CA ASN A 236 -50.03 89.02 -73.02
C ASN A 236 -48.68 89.32 -72.36
N ALA A 237 -48.19 90.57 -72.41
CA ALA A 237 -47.00 90.98 -71.69
C ALA A 237 -47.21 90.90 -70.18
N ASN A 238 -48.33 91.40 -69.67
CA ASN A 238 -48.69 91.38 -68.25
C ASN A 238 -48.94 89.96 -67.73
N ARG A 239 -49.57 89.08 -68.51
CA ARG A 239 -49.72 87.65 -68.18
C ARG A 239 -48.35 86.94 -68.13
N ARG A 240 -47.43 87.26 -69.06
CA ARG A 240 -46.08 86.70 -69.07
C ARG A 240 -45.23 87.19 -67.90
N THR A 241 -45.26 88.48 -67.56
CA THR A 241 -44.52 89.00 -66.40
C THR A 241 -45.09 88.48 -65.08
N ALA A 242 -46.41 88.33 -64.97
CA ALA A 242 -47.04 87.69 -63.82
C ALA A 242 -46.63 86.21 -63.68
N ALA A 243 -46.72 85.41 -64.74
CA ALA A 243 -46.34 84.00 -64.73
C ALA A 243 -44.83 83.79 -64.46
N LEU A 244 -43.97 84.67 -64.95
CA LEU A 244 -42.53 84.65 -64.63
C LEU A 244 -42.27 84.98 -63.16
N ALA A 245 -42.95 85.99 -62.59
CA ALA A 245 -42.83 86.33 -61.18
C ALA A 245 -43.40 85.24 -60.25
N GLU A 246 -44.47 84.56 -60.66
CA GLU A 246 -45.03 83.42 -59.94
C GLU A 246 -44.09 82.21 -59.99
N ALA A 247 -43.52 81.90 -61.16
CA ALA A 247 -42.49 80.86 -61.29
C ALA A 247 -41.24 81.16 -60.44
N GLU A 248 -40.77 82.41 -60.41
CA GLU A 248 -39.64 82.83 -59.57
C GLU A 248 -39.98 82.75 -58.07
N ALA A 249 -41.22 83.08 -57.68
CA ALA A 249 -41.71 82.91 -56.30
C ALA A 249 -41.79 81.42 -55.90
N ILE A 250 -42.30 80.54 -56.76
CA ILE A 250 -42.35 79.09 -56.52
C ILE A 250 -40.93 78.50 -56.41
N VAL A 251 -40.03 78.88 -57.31
CA VAL A 251 -38.63 78.39 -57.30
C VAL A 251 -37.88 78.89 -56.06
N SER A 252 -38.03 80.15 -55.67
CA SER A 252 -37.38 80.70 -54.47
C SER A 252 -37.95 80.11 -53.18
N GLN A 253 -39.27 79.88 -53.09
CA GLN A 253 -39.89 79.18 -51.98
C GLN A 253 -39.38 77.72 -51.88
N ALA A 254 -39.39 76.97 -52.98
CA ALA A 254 -38.90 75.59 -53.00
C ALA A 254 -37.39 75.50 -52.65
N GLN A 255 -36.58 76.47 -53.09
CA GLN A 255 -35.18 76.57 -52.67
C GLN A 255 -35.03 76.88 -51.18
N HIS A 256 -35.87 77.75 -50.62
CA HIS A 256 -35.86 78.06 -49.19
C HIS A 256 -36.27 76.85 -48.34
N ASP A 257 -37.32 76.13 -48.72
CA ASP A 257 -37.77 74.93 -48.01
C ASP A 257 -36.73 73.80 -48.11
N ALA A 258 -36.09 73.62 -49.28
CA ALA A 258 -34.97 72.69 -49.43
C ALA A 258 -33.76 73.06 -48.56
N GLN A 259 -33.46 74.36 -48.39
CA GLN A 259 -32.43 74.84 -47.47
C GLN A 259 -32.81 74.60 -46.00
N GLN A 260 -34.07 74.81 -45.62
CA GLN A 260 -34.55 74.48 -44.27
C GLN A 260 -34.47 72.98 -43.96
N VAL A 261 -34.84 72.12 -44.92
CA VAL A 261 -34.78 70.66 -44.76
C VAL A 261 -33.32 70.19 -44.63
N ARG A 262 -32.40 70.71 -45.45
CA ARG A 262 -30.95 70.44 -45.30
C ARG A 262 -30.44 70.87 -43.93
N LEU A 263 -30.71 72.10 -43.50
CA LEU A 263 -30.27 72.60 -42.20
C LEU A 263 -30.80 71.75 -41.03
N LYS A 264 -32.05 71.26 -41.11
CA LYS A 264 -32.62 70.33 -40.12
C LYS A 264 -31.83 69.01 -40.10
N ILE A 265 -31.64 68.38 -41.26
CA ILE A 265 -30.86 67.14 -41.41
C ILE A 265 -29.43 67.32 -40.86
N ASP A 266 -28.75 68.42 -41.20
CA ASP A 266 -27.39 68.72 -40.72
C ASP A 266 -27.34 68.86 -39.19
N THR A 267 -28.36 69.48 -38.57
CA THR A 267 -28.46 69.61 -37.11
C THR A 267 -28.83 68.29 -36.41
N GLU A 268 -29.69 67.47 -37.03
CA GLU A 268 -30.08 66.16 -36.50
C GLU A 268 -28.93 65.15 -36.62
N LEU A 269 -28.20 65.16 -37.74
CA LEU A 269 -26.98 64.39 -37.94
C LEU A 269 -25.93 64.74 -36.88
N THR A 270 -25.56 66.03 -36.75
CA THR A 270 -24.62 66.50 -35.70
C THR A 270 -25.08 66.09 -34.29
N ALA A 271 -26.39 66.12 -34.02
CA ALA A 271 -26.94 65.72 -32.71
C ALA A 271 -26.90 64.20 -32.48
N HIS A 272 -27.03 63.38 -33.53
CA HIS A 272 -26.89 61.93 -33.48
C HIS A 272 -25.43 61.50 -33.36
N GLU A 273 -24.52 62.08 -34.13
CA GLU A 273 -23.06 61.89 -34.03
C GLU A 273 -22.60 62.20 -32.60
N ALA A 274 -22.90 63.40 -32.10
CA ALA A 274 -22.53 63.80 -30.75
C ALA A 274 -23.24 62.97 -29.64
N ARG A 275 -24.31 62.21 -29.95
CA ARG A 275 -24.89 61.22 -29.03
C ARG A 275 -24.09 59.91 -29.07
N ILE A 276 -23.75 59.42 -30.26
CA ILE A 276 -22.94 58.21 -30.46
C ILE A 276 -21.55 58.39 -29.83
N GLU A 277 -20.91 59.56 -29.98
CA GLU A 277 -19.66 59.89 -29.30
C GLU A 277 -19.76 59.80 -27.77
N ARG A 278 -20.85 60.30 -27.18
CA ARG A 278 -21.07 60.21 -25.72
C ARG A 278 -21.36 58.78 -25.27
N GLU A 279 -22.14 58.02 -26.03
CA GLU A 279 -22.49 56.63 -25.74
C GLU A 279 -21.26 55.71 -25.85
N THR A 280 -20.42 55.90 -26.88
CA THR A 280 -19.15 55.18 -27.06
C THR A 280 -18.09 55.58 -26.03
N ALA A 281 -17.95 56.86 -25.70
CA ALA A 281 -17.05 57.30 -24.63
C ALA A 281 -17.44 56.72 -23.27
N HIS A 282 -18.74 56.72 -22.94
CA HIS A 282 -19.27 56.11 -21.72
C HIS A 282 -19.14 54.58 -21.70
N ALA A 283 -19.25 53.92 -22.86
CA ALA A 283 -18.95 52.50 -22.97
C ALA A 283 -17.45 52.21 -22.75
N ALA A 284 -16.55 53.01 -23.34
CA ALA A 284 -15.11 52.90 -23.13
C ALA A 284 -14.70 53.17 -21.68
N GLU A 285 -15.32 54.16 -21.01
CA GLU A 285 -15.11 54.41 -19.57
C GLU A 285 -15.53 53.20 -18.72
N LYS A 286 -16.69 52.59 -19.02
CA LYS A 286 -17.14 51.36 -18.34
C LYS A 286 -16.21 50.17 -18.57
N VAL A 287 -15.71 49.97 -19.78
CA VAL A 287 -14.69 48.94 -20.07
C VAL A 287 -13.43 49.22 -19.26
N SER A 288 -12.91 50.44 -19.30
CA SER A 288 -11.74 50.85 -18.50
C SER A 288 -11.96 50.69 -16.99
N GLN A 289 -13.17 50.89 -16.48
CA GLN A 289 -13.51 50.63 -15.08
C GLN A 289 -13.49 49.12 -14.79
N ALA A 290 -14.18 48.31 -15.60
CA ALA A 290 -14.22 46.86 -15.45
C ALA A 290 -12.82 46.21 -15.56
N GLU A 291 -11.95 46.72 -16.43
CA GLU A 291 -10.54 46.30 -16.54
C GLU A 291 -9.75 46.61 -15.27
N ARG A 292 -9.94 47.80 -14.68
CA ARG A 292 -9.31 48.20 -13.41
C ARG A 292 -9.80 47.36 -12.24
N GLU A 293 -11.10 47.07 -12.18
CA GLU A 293 -11.71 46.20 -11.16
C GLU A 293 -11.23 44.75 -11.32
N ALA A 294 -11.20 44.21 -12.54
CA ALA A 294 -10.64 42.89 -12.82
C ALA A 294 -9.13 42.80 -12.51
N ALA A 295 -8.36 43.86 -12.75
CA ALA A 295 -6.95 43.92 -12.36
C ALA A 295 -6.78 43.96 -10.82
N ALA A 296 -7.64 44.70 -10.10
CA ALA A 296 -7.65 44.71 -8.64
C ALA A 296 -7.99 43.32 -8.07
N ILE A 297 -9.06 42.68 -8.56
CA ILE A 297 -9.49 41.33 -8.15
C ILE A 297 -8.38 40.30 -8.42
N ARG A 298 -7.74 40.32 -9.59
CA ARG A 298 -6.57 39.46 -9.88
C ARG A 298 -5.44 39.68 -8.88
N SER A 299 -5.07 40.94 -8.63
CA SER A 299 -4.00 41.28 -7.68
C SER A 299 -4.34 40.93 -6.22
N GLU A 300 -5.62 40.90 -5.84
CA GLU A 300 -6.06 40.43 -4.53
C GLU A 300 -6.05 38.90 -4.44
N ALA A 301 -6.56 38.20 -5.47
CA ALA A 301 -6.52 36.74 -5.57
C ALA A 301 -5.06 36.20 -5.57
N GLU A 302 -4.14 36.86 -6.27
CA GLU A 302 -2.71 36.54 -6.26
C GLU A 302 -2.09 36.67 -4.87
N LYS A 303 -2.42 37.74 -4.13
CA LYS A 303 -1.97 37.94 -2.74
C LYS A 303 -2.58 36.90 -1.80
N GLY A 304 -3.86 36.59 -1.95
CA GLY A 304 -4.52 35.52 -1.20
C GLY A 304 -3.86 34.15 -1.45
N ALA A 305 -3.63 33.80 -2.71
CA ALA A 305 -2.92 32.57 -3.08
C ALA A 305 -1.46 32.56 -2.61
N ALA A 306 -0.76 33.69 -2.61
CA ALA A 306 0.58 33.80 -2.04
C ALA A 306 0.57 33.62 -0.51
N MET A 307 -0.42 34.19 0.19
CA MET A 307 -0.59 34.02 1.63
C MET A 307 -0.91 32.56 1.99
N LEU A 308 -1.86 31.93 1.29
CA LEU A 308 -2.19 30.51 1.49
C LEU A 308 -0.98 29.60 1.23
N ARG A 309 -0.22 29.82 0.15
CA ARG A 309 1.03 29.08 -0.11
C ARG A 309 2.07 29.29 0.99
N SER A 310 2.18 30.48 1.55
CA SER A 310 3.07 30.78 2.68
C SER A 310 2.64 30.06 3.97
N THR A 311 1.34 30.05 4.27
CA THR A 311 0.76 29.32 5.41
C THR A 311 1.02 27.82 5.29
N VAL A 312 0.65 27.20 4.15
CA VAL A 312 0.87 25.76 3.91
C VAL A 312 2.36 25.40 3.90
N ALA A 313 3.24 26.25 3.36
CA ALA A 313 4.68 26.04 3.42
C ALA A 313 5.22 26.09 4.86
N ARG A 314 4.64 26.92 5.74
CA ARG A 314 5.00 27.01 7.15
C ARG A 314 4.45 25.84 7.96
N GLU A 315 3.24 25.40 7.68
CA GLU A 315 2.60 24.23 8.31
C GLU A 315 3.35 22.95 7.92
N THR A 316 3.53 22.67 6.63
CA THR A 316 4.32 21.52 6.17
C THR A 316 5.80 21.56 6.56
N ALA A 317 6.37 22.73 6.89
CA ALA A 317 7.69 22.83 7.51
C ALA A 317 7.66 22.48 9.01
N ARG A 318 6.62 22.93 9.75
CA ARG A 318 6.37 22.55 11.15
C ARG A 318 6.16 21.04 11.28
N ASP A 319 5.24 20.48 10.51
CA ASP A 319 4.86 19.06 10.59
C ASP A 319 6.07 18.15 10.29
N ARG A 320 6.94 18.57 9.34
CA ARG A 320 8.22 17.90 9.08
C ARG A 320 9.17 17.98 10.28
N SER A 321 9.29 19.13 10.94
CA SER A 321 10.14 19.25 12.14
C SER A 321 9.62 18.42 13.32
N GLU A 322 8.30 18.35 13.52
CA GLU A 322 7.70 17.51 14.56
C GLU A 322 7.87 16.01 14.25
N ALA A 323 7.71 15.60 12.98
CA ALA A 323 7.99 14.24 12.54
C ALA A 323 9.48 13.86 12.68
N GLU A 324 10.41 14.75 12.33
CA GLU A 324 11.84 14.54 12.56
C GLU A 324 12.18 14.41 14.05
N GLU A 325 11.55 15.20 14.92
CA GLU A 325 11.74 15.12 16.37
C GLU A 325 11.20 13.81 16.94
N ALA A 326 10.02 13.35 16.50
CA ALA A 326 9.49 12.03 16.85
C ALA A 326 10.42 10.88 16.37
N VAL A 327 10.99 10.97 15.16
CA VAL A 327 11.95 9.97 14.66
C VAL A 327 13.26 9.99 15.45
N ARG A 328 13.74 11.16 15.91
CA ARG A 328 14.90 11.26 16.81
C ARG A 328 14.59 10.64 18.18
N GLU A 329 13.40 10.89 18.73
CA GLU A 329 12.95 10.33 20.02
C GLU A 329 12.82 8.79 19.95
N LEU A 330 12.23 8.25 18.88
CA LEU A 330 12.14 6.80 18.65
C LEU A 330 13.52 6.14 18.51
N ARG A 331 14.47 6.79 17.84
CA ARG A 331 15.87 6.31 17.75
C ARG A 331 16.58 6.33 19.09
N LEU A 332 16.34 7.33 19.94
CA LEU A 332 16.88 7.36 21.30
C LEU A 332 16.30 6.22 22.14
N ARG A 333 14.98 5.99 22.10
CA ARG A 333 14.34 4.83 22.76
C ARG A 333 14.91 3.50 22.28
N ALA A 334 15.12 3.33 20.97
CA ALA A 334 15.72 2.11 20.42
C ALA A 334 17.13 1.86 20.97
N LEU A 335 17.99 2.89 20.99
CA LEU A 335 19.33 2.80 21.59
C LEU A 335 19.30 2.53 23.11
N GLU A 336 18.32 3.08 23.84
CA GLU A 336 18.08 2.78 25.25
C GLU A 336 17.64 1.32 25.47
N PHE A 337 16.79 0.78 24.58
CA PHE A 337 16.39 -0.64 24.62
C PHE A 337 17.56 -1.56 24.27
N GLU A 338 18.35 -1.27 23.23
CA GLU A 338 19.58 -2.02 22.90
C GLU A 338 20.59 -1.99 24.06
N ALA A 339 20.79 -0.84 24.70
CA ALA A 339 21.62 -0.70 25.89
C ALA A 339 21.05 -1.43 27.14
N SER A 340 19.75 -1.70 27.18
CA SER A 340 19.13 -2.52 28.23
C SER A 340 19.25 -4.03 27.95
N LEU A 341 19.13 -4.42 26.67
CA LEU A 341 19.26 -5.80 26.21
C LEU A 341 20.69 -6.29 26.37
N THR A 342 21.68 -5.50 25.94
CA THR A 342 23.11 -5.81 26.11
C THR A 342 23.49 -5.97 27.59
N ARG A 343 23.04 -5.07 28.47
CA ARG A 343 23.23 -5.25 29.92
C ARG A 343 22.61 -6.54 30.44
N ARG A 344 21.35 -6.81 30.10
CA ARG A 344 20.65 -8.05 30.53
C ARG A 344 21.32 -9.31 29.97
N GLN A 345 21.90 -9.23 28.77
CA GLN A 345 22.69 -10.30 28.17
C GLN A 345 24.04 -10.49 28.90
N ASP A 346 24.76 -9.41 29.22
CA ASP A 346 26.02 -9.47 29.97
C ASP A 346 25.79 -9.96 31.42
N ASP A 347 24.69 -9.56 32.06
CA ASP A 347 24.27 -10.08 33.36
C ASP A 347 23.96 -11.58 33.29
N ALA A 348 23.17 -12.02 32.29
CA ALA A 348 22.85 -13.43 32.08
C ALA A 348 24.08 -14.27 31.70
N HIS A 349 25.04 -13.71 30.94
CA HIS A 349 26.33 -14.34 30.64
C HIS A 349 27.19 -14.48 31.91
N GLN A 350 27.18 -13.48 32.80
CA GLN A 350 27.87 -13.56 34.10
C GLN A 350 27.23 -14.61 35.02
N GLU A 351 25.90 -14.64 35.12
CA GLU A 351 25.18 -15.69 35.85
C GLU A 351 25.48 -17.09 35.29
N PHE A 352 25.47 -17.25 33.96
CA PHE A 352 25.85 -18.50 33.31
C PHE A 352 27.30 -18.90 33.60
N LEU A 353 28.25 -17.97 33.55
CA LEU A 353 29.65 -18.25 33.89
C LEU A 353 29.82 -18.62 35.38
N VAL A 354 29.09 -17.98 36.29
CA VAL A 354 29.08 -18.33 37.71
C VAL A 354 28.52 -19.74 37.93
N LEU A 355 27.36 -20.06 37.32
CA LEU A 355 26.75 -21.39 37.39
C LEU A 355 27.63 -22.47 36.73
N HIS A 356 28.27 -22.16 35.60
CA HIS A 356 29.20 -23.07 34.92
C HIS A 356 30.43 -23.34 35.80
N ASN A 357 31.05 -22.32 36.37
CA ASN A 357 32.18 -22.49 37.29
C ASN A 357 31.80 -23.26 38.57
N GLN A 358 30.59 -23.06 39.09
CA GLN A 358 30.05 -23.86 40.20
C GLN A 358 29.83 -25.33 39.80
N ALA A 359 29.31 -25.58 38.60
CA ALA A 359 29.11 -26.93 38.08
C ALA A 359 30.44 -27.65 37.79
N VAL A 360 31.45 -26.95 37.26
CA VAL A 360 32.82 -27.47 37.08
C VAL A 360 33.43 -27.78 38.45
N ALA A 361 33.42 -26.86 39.41
CA ALA A 361 33.95 -27.10 40.76
C ALA A 361 33.18 -28.19 41.53
N HIS A 362 31.93 -28.48 41.15
CA HIS A 362 31.16 -29.62 41.68
C HIS A 362 31.55 -30.94 41.00
N ALA A 363 31.74 -30.95 39.67
CA ALA A 363 32.24 -32.10 38.93
C ALA A 363 33.68 -32.46 39.34
N GLU A 364 34.57 -31.47 39.44
CA GLU A 364 35.94 -31.64 39.96
C GLU A 364 35.93 -32.28 41.34
N ARG A 365 35.10 -31.78 42.27
CA ARG A 365 34.93 -32.39 43.61
C ARG A 365 34.47 -33.84 43.53
N ILE A 366 33.44 -34.16 42.72
CA ILE A 366 33.00 -35.54 42.52
C ILE A 366 34.12 -36.42 41.98
N THR A 367 34.92 -35.94 41.02
CA THR A 367 36.07 -36.70 40.50
C THR A 367 37.19 -36.83 41.54
N GLN A 368 37.42 -35.84 42.39
CA GLN A 368 38.38 -35.93 43.49
C GLN A 368 37.90 -36.94 44.55
N ASP A 369 36.67 -36.80 45.05
CA ASP A 369 36.06 -37.70 46.02
C ASP A 369 36.06 -39.16 45.50
N ALA A 370 35.79 -39.37 44.21
CA ALA A 370 35.88 -40.68 43.57
C ALA A 370 37.32 -41.21 43.48
N ASN A 371 38.29 -40.38 43.10
CA ASN A 371 39.71 -40.76 43.06
C ASN A 371 40.27 -41.05 44.48
N GLU A 372 39.83 -40.30 45.50
CA GLU A 372 40.16 -40.55 46.90
C GLU A 372 39.54 -41.87 47.40
N GLN A 373 38.29 -42.16 47.05
CA GLN A 373 37.65 -43.46 47.34
C GLN A 373 38.37 -44.63 46.64
N VAL A 374 38.74 -44.49 45.37
CA VAL A 374 39.52 -45.49 44.63
C VAL A 374 40.89 -45.70 45.29
N THR A 375 41.58 -44.61 45.67
CA THR A 375 42.89 -44.68 46.34
C THR A 375 42.76 -45.35 47.72
N ALA A 376 41.78 -44.97 48.53
CA ALA A 376 41.51 -45.57 49.84
C ALA A 376 41.13 -47.06 49.73
N SER A 377 40.44 -47.46 48.65
CA SER A 377 40.12 -48.85 48.34
C SER A 377 41.35 -49.64 47.91
N LEU A 378 42.25 -49.06 47.11
CA LEU A 378 43.55 -49.65 46.77
C LEU A 378 44.44 -49.80 48.00
N ASP A 379 44.53 -48.79 48.87
CA ASP A 379 45.24 -48.87 50.15
C ASP A 379 44.63 -49.90 51.09
N HIS A 380 43.31 -50.07 51.07
CA HIS A 380 42.65 -51.14 51.83
C HIS A 380 43.03 -52.52 51.26
N ALA A 381 42.93 -52.72 49.94
CA ALA A 381 43.32 -53.96 49.27
C ALA A 381 44.80 -54.31 49.51
N GLN A 382 45.71 -53.32 49.42
CA GLN A 382 47.13 -53.51 49.75
C GLN A 382 47.35 -53.90 51.22
N ARG A 383 46.66 -53.25 52.17
CA ARG A 383 46.75 -53.60 53.60
C ARG A 383 46.15 -54.98 53.91
N VAL A 384 45.13 -55.41 53.17
CA VAL A 384 44.59 -56.78 53.27
C VAL A 384 45.55 -57.80 52.65
N SER A 385 46.15 -57.49 51.49
CA SER A 385 47.17 -58.33 50.84
C SER A 385 48.41 -58.50 51.72
N ALA A 386 48.96 -57.41 52.29
CA ALA A 386 50.10 -57.46 53.19
C ALA A 386 49.81 -58.30 54.45
N LYS A 387 48.61 -58.15 55.05
CA LYS A 387 48.17 -59.02 56.14
C LYS A 387 48.04 -60.49 55.71
N ALA A 388 47.51 -60.76 54.51
CA ALA A 388 47.39 -62.11 53.99
C ALA A 388 48.76 -62.75 53.76
N GLU A 389 49.76 -62.01 53.24
CA GLU A 389 51.15 -62.46 53.17
C GLU A 389 51.78 -62.66 54.55
N ASP A 390 51.53 -61.77 55.52
CA ASP A 390 52.05 -61.92 56.89
C ASP A 390 51.48 -63.17 57.54
N PHE A 391 50.18 -63.43 57.38
CA PHE A 391 49.55 -64.69 57.79
C PHE A 391 50.14 -65.90 57.03
N GLU A 392 50.35 -65.82 55.72
CA GLU A 392 50.92 -66.91 54.93
C GLU A 392 52.38 -67.20 55.34
N ARG A 393 53.17 -66.17 55.63
CA ARG A 393 54.54 -66.29 56.17
C ARG A 393 54.54 -66.89 57.58
N LEU A 394 53.61 -66.48 58.45
CA LEU A 394 53.42 -67.07 59.78
C LEU A 394 53.00 -68.54 59.71
N MET A 395 52.04 -68.88 58.85
CA MET A 395 51.56 -70.26 58.68
C MET A 395 52.63 -71.17 58.07
N ARG A 396 53.45 -70.67 57.13
CA ARG A 396 54.65 -71.41 56.66
C ARG A 396 55.67 -71.64 57.78
N ALA A 397 55.97 -70.62 58.58
CA ALA A 397 56.90 -70.74 59.70
C ALA A 397 56.37 -71.72 60.78
N GLN A 398 55.07 -71.69 61.05
CA GLN A 398 54.41 -72.63 61.96
C GLN A 398 54.41 -74.07 61.40
N SER A 399 54.21 -74.27 60.09
CA SER A 399 54.38 -75.59 59.45
C SER A 399 55.80 -76.10 59.63
N GLN A 400 56.82 -75.28 59.31
CA GLN A 400 58.23 -75.64 59.48
C GLN A 400 58.58 -75.94 60.95
N GLN A 401 57.98 -75.24 61.91
CA GLN A 401 58.16 -75.52 63.34
C GLN A 401 57.52 -76.85 63.75
N ILE A 402 56.30 -77.15 63.27
CA ILE A 402 55.62 -78.43 63.52
C ILE A 402 56.37 -79.59 62.87
N GLU A 403 56.89 -79.40 61.65
CA GLU A 403 57.76 -80.37 60.95
C GLU A 403 59.07 -80.62 61.71
N ALA A 404 59.70 -79.58 62.26
CA ALA A 404 60.93 -79.70 63.05
C ALA A 404 60.69 -80.40 64.40
N ASP A 405 59.60 -80.08 65.10
CA ASP A 405 59.20 -80.74 66.35
C ASP A 405 58.85 -82.21 66.09
N ALA A 406 58.08 -82.51 65.04
CA ALA A 406 57.81 -83.89 64.61
C ALA A 406 59.10 -84.67 64.29
N GLN A 407 60.08 -84.04 63.63
CA GLN A 407 61.39 -84.66 63.38
C GLN A 407 62.20 -84.89 64.68
N LEU A 408 62.12 -83.99 65.66
CA LEU A 408 62.77 -84.18 66.96
C LEU A 408 62.14 -85.34 67.73
N ARG A 409 60.80 -85.36 67.88
CA ARG A 409 60.07 -86.46 68.53
C ARG A 409 60.33 -87.81 67.84
N ALA A 410 60.40 -87.83 66.51
CA ALA A 410 60.75 -89.03 65.76
C ALA A 410 62.17 -89.53 66.08
N ARG A 411 63.15 -88.62 66.21
CA ARG A 411 64.52 -88.97 66.66
C ARG A 411 64.54 -89.45 68.11
N GLU A 412 63.84 -88.78 69.02
CA GLU A 412 63.73 -89.21 70.42
C GLU A 412 63.12 -90.60 70.55
N HIS A 413 62.09 -90.94 69.76
CA HIS A 413 61.54 -92.29 69.72
C HIS A 413 62.52 -93.32 69.16
N LEU A 414 63.34 -92.97 68.15
CA LEU A 414 64.39 -93.85 67.61
C LEU A 414 65.54 -94.08 68.61
N GLU A 415 65.95 -93.05 69.36
CA GLU A 415 66.93 -93.14 70.43
C GLU A 415 66.40 -93.96 71.61
N GLN A 416 65.16 -93.72 72.06
CA GLN A 416 64.50 -94.54 73.08
C GLN A 416 64.35 -95.99 72.64
N ALA A 417 64.15 -96.26 71.34
CA ALA A 417 64.15 -97.61 70.79
C ALA A 417 65.55 -98.24 70.78
N HIS A 418 66.60 -97.47 70.44
CA HIS A 418 68.00 -97.93 70.52
C HIS A 418 68.40 -98.27 71.96
N VAL A 419 68.19 -97.38 72.91
CA VAL A 419 68.51 -97.62 74.33
C VAL A 419 67.72 -98.81 74.90
N LYS A 420 66.47 -99.03 74.46
CA LYS A 420 65.71 -100.24 74.80
C LYS A 420 66.31 -101.50 74.17
N ALA A 421 66.70 -101.46 72.89
CA ALA A 421 67.32 -102.59 72.19
C ALA A 421 68.68 -102.94 72.79
N GLU A 422 69.54 -101.95 73.06
CA GLU A 422 70.83 -102.11 73.71
C GLU A 422 70.69 -102.71 75.12
N ARG A 423 69.72 -102.22 75.91
CA ARG A 423 69.41 -102.80 77.23
C ARG A 423 68.88 -104.24 77.17
N ILE A 424 68.18 -104.62 76.10
CA ILE A 424 67.77 -106.01 75.84
C ILE A 424 68.99 -106.86 75.45
N ILE A 425 69.90 -106.34 74.62
CA ILE A 425 71.15 -107.00 74.23
C ILE A 425 72.04 -107.24 75.46
N ASP A 426 72.22 -106.25 76.33
CA ASP A 426 72.97 -106.39 77.59
C ASP A 426 72.34 -107.41 78.54
N LEU A 427 71.00 -107.40 78.68
CA LEU A 427 70.29 -108.37 79.52
C LEU A 427 70.44 -109.80 78.98
N VAL A 428 70.30 -110.00 77.67
CA VAL A 428 70.47 -111.31 77.00
C VAL A 428 71.94 -111.77 77.06
N THR A 429 72.89 -110.86 76.88
CA THR A 429 74.34 -111.15 77.00
C THR A 429 74.70 -111.53 78.43
N THR A 430 74.20 -110.80 79.43
CA THR A 430 74.41 -111.10 80.85
C THR A 430 73.78 -112.43 81.24
N HIS A 431 72.54 -112.69 80.79
CA HIS A 431 71.85 -113.95 81.07
C HIS A 431 72.54 -115.15 80.42
N SER A 432 72.96 -115.04 79.15
CA SER A 432 73.70 -116.13 78.48
C SER A 432 75.10 -116.35 79.07
N GLN A 433 75.83 -115.31 79.49
CA GLN A 433 77.06 -115.47 80.27
C GLN A 433 76.83 -116.11 81.65
N SER A 434 75.69 -115.82 82.29
CA SER A 434 75.29 -116.44 83.55
C SER A 434 75.01 -117.93 83.37
N VAL A 435 74.18 -118.30 82.37
CA VAL A 435 73.87 -119.70 82.03
C VAL A 435 75.13 -120.48 81.62
N LEU A 436 76.07 -119.85 80.92
CA LEU A 436 77.38 -120.45 80.62
C LEU A 436 78.21 -120.70 81.88
N ARG A 437 78.26 -119.76 82.84
CA ARG A 437 78.92 -119.96 84.14
C ARG A 437 78.25 -121.07 84.95
N ASP A 438 76.93 -121.09 85.02
CA ASP A 438 76.16 -122.10 85.77
C ASP A 438 76.34 -123.51 85.18
N ALA A 439 76.47 -123.61 83.85
CA ALA A 439 76.85 -124.83 83.15
C ALA A 439 78.30 -125.23 83.44
N GLU A 440 79.26 -124.30 83.36
CA GLU A 440 80.66 -124.56 83.72
C GLU A 440 80.79 -125.06 85.16
N ASP A 441 80.19 -124.38 86.13
CA ASP A 441 80.25 -124.73 87.55
C ASP A 441 79.56 -126.07 87.85
N ARG A 442 78.45 -126.42 87.16
CA ARG A 442 77.93 -127.80 87.16
C ARG A 442 78.98 -128.82 86.69
N THR A 443 79.73 -128.55 85.62
CA THR A 443 80.80 -129.48 85.18
C THR A 443 81.97 -129.56 86.16
N ARG A 444 82.32 -128.45 86.83
CA ARG A 444 83.34 -128.43 87.88
C ARG A 444 82.89 -129.24 89.10
N GLN A 445 81.64 -129.09 89.52
CA GLN A 445 81.05 -129.79 90.67
C GLN A 445 80.96 -131.31 90.42
N LEU A 446 80.51 -131.74 89.23
CA LEU A 446 80.52 -133.16 88.84
C LEU A 446 81.94 -133.76 88.82
N ARG A 447 82.93 -133.00 88.33
CA ARG A 447 84.34 -133.41 88.28
C ARG A 447 84.97 -133.50 89.68
N TRP A 448 84.56 -132.62 90.60
CA TRP A 448 84.96 -132.65 92.01
C TRP A 448 84.33 -133.83 92.78
N GLN A 449 83.05 -134.13 92.55
CA GLN A 449 82.37 -135.30 93.13
C GLN A 449 83.03 -136.63 92.74
N GLN A 450 83.47 -136.78 91.47
CA GLN A 450 84.26 -137.94 91.06
C GLN A 450 85.60 -138.06 91.82
N HIS A 451 86.25 -136.94 92.12
CA HIS A 451 87.52 -136.95 92.86
C HIS A 451 87.33 -137.33 94.33
N GLN A 452 86.25 -136.85 94.97
CA GLN A 452 85.89 -137.28 96.32
C GLN A 452 85.59 -138.78 96.41
N LEU A 453 84.86 -139.36 95.45
CA LEU A 453 84.58 -140.81 95.43
C LEU A 453 85.85 -141.67 95.30
N MET A 454 86.84 -141.23 94.53
CA MET A 454 88.15 -141.89 94.46
C MET A 454 88.93 -141.78 95.78
N SER A 455 88.90 -140.63 96.44
CA SER A 455 89.55 -140.43 97.75
C SER A 455 88.92 -141.29 98.85
N PHE A 456 87.59 -141.32 98.92
CA PHE A 456 86.84 -142.04 99.95
C PHE A 456 87.06 -143.57 99.89
N MET A 457 87.27 -144.11 98.67
CA MET A 457 87.60 -145.53 98.46
C MET A 457 89.01 -145.93 98.94
N ALA A 458 89.92 -144.97 99.14
CA ALA A 458 91.25 -145.22 99.71
C ALA A 458 91.22 -145.19 101.26
N GLU A 459 90.51 -144.22 101.83
CA GLU A 459 90.52 -143.94 103.27
C GLU A 459 89.70 -144.96 104.08
N VAL A 460 88.62 -145.51 103.52
CA VAL A 460 87.73 -146.51 104.18
C VAL A 460 88.38 -147.89 104.38
N LYS A 461 89.62 -148.12 103.91
CA LYS A 461 90.32 -149.41 104.05
C LYS A 461 91.22 -149.51 105.29
N GLU A 462 91.53 -148.42 105.99
CA GLU A 462 92.36 -148.44 107.20
C GLU A 462 91.61 -147.85 108.41
N LEU A 463 91.76 -148.49 109.59
CA LEU A 463 91.12 -148.17 110.88
C LEU A 463 89.58 -147.99 110.84
N ILE A 464 88.79 -149.08 110.89
CA ILE A 464 88.36 -149.77 112.13
C ILE A 464 87.39 -148.95 113.03
N ARG A 465 86.08 -149.27 112.90
CA ARG A 465 84.98 -149.19 113.91
C ARG A 465 84.57 -147.80 114.51
N PRO A 466 83.32 -147.65 115.01
CA PRO A 466 82.04 -148.11 114.42
C PRO A 466 80.85 -147.09 114.59
N GLU A 467 79.76 -147.31 113.84
CA GLU A 467 78.34 -146.95 114.16
C GLU A 467 77.89 -145.48 114.42
N GLY A 468 76.68 -145.12 113.92
CA GLY A 468 75.89 -143.94 114.35
C GLY A 468 75.70 -142.79 113.33
N VAL A 469 74.59 -142.02 113.32
CA VAL A 469 73.21 -142.34 112.85
C VAL A 469 72.31 -141.06 112.81
N LEU A 470 71.69 -140.75 111.64
CA LEU A 470 70.45 -139.97 111.37
C LEU A 470 70.26 -138.44 111.66
N ALA A 471 69.22 -137.89 110.99
CA ALA A 471 68.40 -136.64 111.22
C ALA A 471 68.92 -135.26 110.71
N ALA A 472 68.10 -134.22 110.41
CA ALA A 472 66.69 -134.04 109.95
C ALA A 472 66.43 -132.53 109.57
N VAL A 473 65.80 -132.12 108.44
CA VAL A 473 64.36 -131.74 108.15
C VAL A 473 63.88 -130.31 108.56
N ALA A 474 62.98 -129.71 107.74
CA ALA A 474 62.17 -128.45 107.86
C ALA A 474 62.83 -127.11 107.41
N SER A 475 62.15 -126.05 106.92
CA SER A 475 60.81 -125.74 106.28
C SER A 475 60.80 -124.22 105.86
N ASP A 476 59.84 -123.40 105.33
CA ASP A 476 58.41 -123.27 104.87
C ASP A 476 58.36 -121.97 103.95
N ASP A 477 57.28 -121.37 103.40
CA ASP A 477 56.12 -121.75 102.53
C ASP A 477 55.40 -120.46 101.94
N ALA A 478 54.41 -120.57 101.02
CA ALA A 478 53.43 -119.54 100.51
C ALA A 478 53.95 -118.33 99.64
N ALA A 479 53.20 -117.56 98.79
CA ALA A 479 51.85 -117.51 98.14
C ALA A 479 51.82 -116.28 97.14
N GLU A 480 50.88 -115.88 96.24
CA GLU A 480 49.70 -116.42 95.49
C GLU A 480 49.31 -115.43 94.30
N PRO A 481 48.37 -115.72 93.36
CA PRO A 481 48.09 -114.94 92.11
C PRO A 481 46.66 -114.32 91.94
N ALA A 482 46.31 -113.84 90.72
CA ALA A 482 44.95 -113.61 90.12
C ALA A 482 44.12 -112.33 90.49
N ASP A 483 43.12 -111.84 89.69
CA ASP A 483 42.91 -111.65 88.21
C ASP A 483 41.60 -110.83 87.89
N GLU A 484 41.28 -110.61 86.59
CA GLU A 484 39.94 -110.31 85.96
C GLU A 484 39.29 -108.88 85.84
N GLU A 485 38.21 -108.86 85.03
CA GLU A 485 37.47 -107.86 84.19
C GLU A 485 36.47 -106.84 84.89
N THR A 486 35.71 -106.05 84.07
CA THR A 486 34.42 -105.32 84.35
C THR A 486 34.43 -103.91 85.05
N VAL A 487 33.45 -102.96 85.00
CA VAL A 487 32.22 -102.65 84.16
C VAL A 487 31.69 -101.18 84.36
N VAL A 488 30.91 -100.66 83.37
CA VAL A 488 29.85 -99.57 83.28
C VAL A 488 29.44 -98.67 84.50
N ASP A 489 29.18 -97.35 84.30
CA ASP A 489 27.84 -96.68 84.50
C ASP A 489 27.65 -95.17 84.04
N GLU A 490 26.38 -94.73 84.07
CA GLU A 490 25.67 -93.44 83.79
C GLU A 490 26.10 -92.16 84.59
N ALA A 491 25.56 -90.91 84.44
CA ALA A 491 24.98 -90.10 83.34
C ALA A 491 24.72 -88.60 83.82
N PRO A 492 23.64 -87.80 83.55
CA PRO A 492 23.83 -86.38 83.13
C PRO A 492 22.98 -85.26 83.81
N VAL A 493 23.28 -83.99 83.47
CA VAL A 493 22.43 -82.75 83.52
C VAL A 493 23.07 -81.72 82.56
N ASP A 494 22.43 -80.98 81.64
CA ASP A 494 21.20 -80.13 81.64
C ASP A 494 21.41 -78.75 82.30
N GLY A 495 21.14 -77.56 81.70
CA GLY A 495 20.50 -77.21 80.42
C GLY A 495 20.95 -75.84 79.81
N PRO A 496 20.04 -74.90 79.45
CA PRO A 496 19.60 -74.82 78.04
C PRO A 496 19.52 -73.41 77.36
N VAL A 497 19.67 -73.39 76.00
CA VAL A 497 18.93 -72.57 74.96
C VAL A 497 19.06 -71.01 74.99
N VAL A 498 19.27 -70.31 73.86
CA VAL A 498 18.29 -69.64 72.95
C VAL A 498 18.91 -69.26 71.56
N ALA A 499 18.05 -69.17 70.54
CA ALA A 499 18.23 -68.83 69.10
C ALA A 499 18.95 -67.50 68.74
N GLY A 500 19.31 -67.21 67.46
CA GLY A 500 19.22 -68.01 66.22
C GLY A 500 19.34 -67.20 64.90
N GLU A 501 18.99 -67.83 63.76
CA GLU A 501 18.78 -67.29 62.38
C GLU A 501 19.97 -66.56 61.67
N ALA A 502 20.56 -67.12 60.59
CA ALA A 502 20.16 -67.14 59.15
C ALA A 502 20.90 -66.03 58.34
N ALA A 503 21.59 -66.23 57.20
CA ALA A 503 21.24 -66.87 55.91
C ALA A 503 20.22 -66.05 55.08
N GLU A 504 20.36 -65.78 53.76
CA GLU A 504 21.41 -66.11 52.77
C GLU A 504 21.28 -65.31 51.44
N SER A 505 22.40 -65.04 50.73
CA SER A 505 22.56 -65.09 49.24
C SER A 505 21.94 -64.04 48.25
N SER A 506 22.38 -64.15 46.97
CA SER A 506 22.03 -63.39 45.73
C SER A 506 22.46 -61.91 45.67
N GLU A 507 23.17 -61.35 44.69
CA GLU A 507 23.64 -61.69 43.30
C GLU A 507 22.69 -61.50 42.09
N ALA A 508 23.12 -60.53 41.25
CA ALA A 508 23.28 -60.59 39.77
C ALA A 508 22.09 -60.38 38.79
N PHE A 509 22.49 -60.17 37.52
CA PHE A 509 21.74 -59.98 36.26
C PHE A 509 20.97 -58.64 36.05
N GLU A 510 20.92 -58.05 34.85
CA GLU A 510 21.91 -57.97 33.74
C GLU A 510 21.54 -56.83 32.76
N SER A 511 22.37 -56.59 31.74
CA SER A 511 22.18 -55.59 30.68
C SER A 511 21.25 -56.05 29.54
N GLY A 512 20.61 -55.11 28.85
CA GLY A 512 19.94 -55.33 27.56
C GLY A 512 20.06 -54.09 26.66
N GLU A 513 20.28 -54.30 25.35
CA GLU A 513 20.80 -53.28 24.41
C GLU A 513 19.97 -53.20 23.10
N ALA A 514 20.00 -52.02 22.46
CA ALA A 514 19.68 -51.72 21.06
C ALA A 514 18.26 -51.93 20.49
N ALA A 515 17.78 -50.89 19.80
CA ALA A 515 17.05 -50.98 18.52
C ALA A 515 17.19 -49.66 17.73
N GLU A 516 17.20 -49.74 16.40
CA GLU A 516 17.38 -48.62 15.44
C GLU A 516 16.06 -48.14 14.81
N SER A 517 16.18 -47.23 13.83
CA SER A 517 15.16 -46.63 12.95
C SER A 517 14.28 -45.52 13.58
N GLY A 518 14.01 -44.38 12.93
CA GLY A 518 14.61 -43.82 11.71
C GLY A 518 13.67 -43.77 10.51
N GLU A 519 13.26 -42.56 10.14
CA GLU A 519 12.61 -42.24 8.87
C GLU A 519 12.93 -40.78 8.51
N ALA A 520 12.95 -40.45 7.21
CA ALA A 520 13.27 -39.13 6.70
C ALA A 520 12.14 -38.62 5.80
N PHE A 521 12.05 -37.30 5.60
CA PHE A 521 11.29 -36.74 4.49
C PHE A 521 12.02 -35.56 3.86
N GLU A 522 11.87 -35.43 2.55
CA GLU A 522 12.75 -34.62 1.70
C GLU A 522 12.25 -33.19 1.50
N SER A 523 13.20 -32.33 1.09
CA SER A 523 12.95 -31.00 0.54
C SER A 523 12.36 -31.06 -0.87
N ASP A 524 11.61 -30.04 -1.27
CA ASP A 524 11.37 -29.74 -2.69
C ASP A 524 11.52 -28.22 -2.95
N GLU A 525 12.31 -27.87 -3.96
CA GLU A 525 12.53 -26.51 -4.46
C GLU A 525 12.58 -26.53 -6.00
N THR A 526 11.54 -26.02 -6.65
CA THR A 526 11.58 -25.59 -8.07
C THR A 526 10.75 -24.30 -8.19
N GLN A 527 11.34 -23.13 -8.43
CA GLN A 527 11.86 -22.63 -9.72
C GLN A 527 10.81 -22.53 -10.85
N VAL A 528 10.35 -21.28 -11.04
CA VAL A 528 10.21 -20.51 -12.29
C VAL A 528 10.21 -21.28 -13.62
N ASP A 529 9.18 -21.01 -14.44
CA ASP A 529 9.36 -20.82 -15.89
C ASP A 529 8.36 -19.75 -16.42
N GLU A 530 8.60 -19.21 -17.61
CA GLU A 530 7.91 -18.05 -18.22
C GLU A 530 6.82 -18.46 -19.24
N SER A 531 5.87 -17.58 -19.56
CA SER A 531 5.31 -17.45 -20.94
C SER A 531 4.48 -16.17 -21.17
N ASP A 532 4.55 -15.66 -22.41
CA ASP A 532 3.97 -14.42 -22.93
C ASP A 532 2.45 -14.43 -23.25
N ALA A 533 1.99 -13.29 -23.80
CA ALA A 533 0.69 -12.94 -24.41
C ALA A 533 -0.42 -12.51 -23.42
N ASP A 534 -1.28 -11.54 -23.76
CA ASP A 534 -1.68 -11.06 -25.10
C ASP A 534 -1.77 -9.52 -25.24
N GLU A 535 -1.88 -9.02 -26.48
CA GLU A 535 -1.91 -7.60 -26.83
C GLU A 535 -3.30 -6.94 -26.66
N THR A 536 -3.35 -5.64 -26.35
CA THR A 536 -4.42 -4.75 -26.84
C THR A 536 -3.88 -3.39 -27.25
N GLN A 537 -3.92 -3.11 -28.56
CA GLN A 537 -3.72 -1.79 -29.17
C GLN A 537 -4.95 -0.92 -28.82
N VAL A 538 -4.90 0.40 -28.61
CA VAL A 538 -4.38 1.49 -29.45
C VAL A 538 -5.03 1.51 -30.84
N GLU A 539 -6.34 1.74 -30.88
CA GLU A 539 -7.03 2.21 -32.09
C GLU A 539 -6.93 3.73 -32.19
N ALA A 540 -6.34 4.22 -33.29
CA ALA A 540 -6.20 5.65 -33.58
C ALA A 540 -6.13 5.88 -35.10
N GLU A 541 -7.25 5.69 -35.79
CA GLU A 541 -7.45 6.08 -37.20
C GLU A 541 -8.59 7.11 -37.26
N GLY A 542 -8.35 8.27 -37.87
CA GLY A 542 -9.05 8.62 -39.12
C GLY A 542 -10.03 9.77 -38.85
N GLU A 543 -10.26 10.73 -39.74
CA GLU A 543 -9.93 10.80 -41.17
C GLU A 543 -9.58 12.25 -41.55
N THR A 544 -8.75 12.45 -42.57
CA THR A 544 -8.46 13.79 -43.12
C THR A 544 -9.42 14.10 -44.27
N ASP A 545 -9.92 15.33 -44.36
CA ASP A 545 -10.38 15.87 -45.64
C ASP A 545 -9.68 17.21 -45.94
N GLN A 546 -9.55 17.53 -47.23
CA GLN A 546 -8.71 18.62 -47.73
C GLN A 546 -9.48 19.59 -48.61
N ALA A 547 -9.06 20.86 -48.52
CA ALA A 547 -9.17 21.89 -49.56
C ALA A 547 -10.58 22.22 -50.11
N GLU A 548 -10.96 23.49 -49.91
CA GLU A 548 -11.10 24.32 -51.10
C GLU A 548 -10.39 25.66 -50.88
N ALA A 549 -9.82 26.21 -51.96
CA ALA A 549 -9.12 27.50 -51.93
C ALA A 549 -9.72 28.39 -53.03
N VAL A 550 -10.15 29.59 -52.64
CA VAL A 550 -10.61 30.64 -53.57
C VAL A 550 -9.73 31.86 -53.35
N ALA A 551 -9.25 32.43 -54.46
CA ALA A 551 -8.33 33.57 -54.48
C ALA A 551 -9.06 34.86 -54.89
N GLY A 552 -8.40 36.00 -54.64
CA GLY A 552 -8.89 37.35 -54.94
C GLY A 552 -8.85 38.25 -53.69
N ASP A 553 -8.28 39.45 -53.74
CA ASP A 553 -7.51 40.07 -54.83
C ASP A 553 -6.50 41.09 -54.28
N GLU A 554 -5.45 41.42 -55.04
CA GLU A 554 -4.48 42.46 -54.66
C GLU A 554 -4.83 43.81 -55.32
N GLU A 555 -4.85 44.91 -54.55
CA GLU A 555 -4.27 46.18 -55.03
C GLU A 555 -3.79 47.08 -53.88
N PRO A 556 -2.70 47.87 -54.07
CA PRO A 556 -2.07 48.65 -53.01
C PRO A 556 -2.48 50.14 -52.98
N GLY A 557 -3.10 50.59 -51.88
CA GLY A 557 -3.41 52.01 -51.65
C GLY A 557 -2.17 52.87 -51.39
N ALA A 558 -1.99 53.94 -52.18
CA ALA A 558 -0.83 54.83 -52.12
C ALA A 558 -0.88 55.90 -51.00
N ALA A 559 0.26 56.55 -50.73
CA ALA A 559 0.43 57.46 -49.60
C ALA A 559 0.28 58.97 -49.94
N ALA A 560 -0.41 59.69 -49.06
CA ALA A 560 -0.30 61.14 -48.79
C ALA A 560 -0.60 61.33 -47.28
N ARG A 561 0.03 62.21 -46.47
CA ARG A 561 0.30 63.65 -46.62
C ARG A 561 -0.96 64.50 -46.75
N ASP A 562 -1.50 64.93 -45.61
CA ASP A 562 -1.16 66.25 -45.06
C ASP A 562 -0.77 66.11 -43.57
#